data_AF-A0A0S4KSQ7-F1
#
_entry.id   AF-A0A0S4KSQ7-F1
#
_cell.length_a   1.000
_cell.length_b   1.000
_cell.length_c   1.000
_cell.angle_alpha   90.00
_cell.angle_beta   90.00
_cell.angle_gamma   90.00
#
_symmetry.space_group_name_H-M   'P 1'
#
loop_
_entity.id
_entity.type
_entity.pdbx_description
1 polymer ?
#
loop_
_entity_poly.entity_id
_entity_poly.type
_entity_poly.pdbx_seq_one_letter_code
_entity_poly.pdbx_strand_id
1 'polypeptide(L)'
;MTGPARSLASFLLSQRPCHIAQLSFTPGLLYSACVIGLALRFLLTITLGFMSVWAPLAHATLEPQHVVILANAASADSLAVARHYAARRNIPEDHIIALALPLRESLSRRDYEELVVAPLRRSLEERRLASSIRVIVTTYGIPLRVNAPELSDEERRLLADAQSRVKASKARLEQLHSELAKLAALDSPPPPPSTGQVVLEAAKAALLLSQIDNSWRTALERVRHQGGTEAGQKAIAEFLQLTQQYGGWAMLLPRRLGPQQPPPIPEPPQASAWRTLLERTIPLWTGLPHRPLPADRQLIYRWAERLFGVRGVLELASAEVDLLTAGHADASFDSELSLLWWDPGLYSVAWRWNSPLFEDAVPRPDDPPILMVSRLDAPTVELTKGLVDKALDAERFGLRGTVYFDARGLQPDGPTDTYGVYDHSLREAATLVKDLSAYHVVLDQAEPTMASMPNVALYIGWYRLRSYEDVFSFNPGAIGYHMASAEAVTIHDPNERGWCKNALGRGITATLGSVGEPYLDAFPEPARFTRLLLSGKYPLVEVYYLTSRYVSWRMVLFGDPLYKPPVDQPRPSAARSLRLPVAPSERPMGHPPTLLEQSRRAYLQRLETLVSILQRIETERPETEGPGSP
;
A
#
# COMPACT_ATOMS: atom_id res chain seq x y z
N MET A 1 -16.18 -15.28 46.74
CA MET A 1 -15.28 -15.85 45.70
C MET A 1 -14.44 -16.94 46.32
N THR A 2 -14.61 -18.18 45.86
CA THR A 2 -13.86 -19.37 46.28
C THR A 2 -12.37 -19.23 45.94
N GLY A 3 -11.50 -19.94 46.67
CA GLY A 3 -10.02 -19.83 46.63
C GLY A 3 -9.34 -19.68 45.26
N PRO A 4 -9.70 -20.44 44.20
CA PRO A 4 -9.02 -20.34 42.90
C PRO A 4 -9.33 -19.04 42.13
N ALA A 5 -10.56 -18.51 42.20
CA ALA A 5 -10.94 -17.26 41.52
C ALA A 5 -10.24 -16.04 42.15
N ARG A 6 -10.03 -16.04 43.47
CA ARG A 6 -9.25 -15.01 44.17
C ARG A 6 -7.76 -15.03 43.78
N SER A 7 -7.18 -16.22 43.62
CA SER A 7 -5.78 -16.39 43.20
C SER A 7 -5.53 -15.84 41.79
N LEU A 8 -6.45 -16.12 40.85
CA LEU A 8 -6.36 -15.61 39.48
C LEU A 8 -6.53 -14.08 39.42
N ALA A 9 -7.53 -13.53 40.10
CA ALA A 9 -7.74 -12.08 40.13
C ALA A 9 -6.55 -11.32 40.73
N SER A 10 -5.99 -11.84 41.83
CA SER A 10 -4.78 -11.27 42.46
C SER A 10 -3.55 -11.35 41.54
N PHE A 11 -3.38 -12.47 40.83
CA PHE A 11 -2.32 -12.63 39.84
C PHE A 11 -2.44 -11.62 38.69
N LEU A 12 -3.63 -11.46 38.11
CA LEU A 12 -3.88 -10.57 36.97
C LEU A 12 -3.62 -9.08 37.32
N LEU A 13 -4.00 -8.64 38.51
CA LEU A 13 -3.78 -7.26 38.97
C LEU A 13 -2.31 -6.93 39.28
N SER A 14 -1.52 -7.95 39.64
CA SER A 14 -0.09 -7.81 39.93
C SER A 14 0.78 -7.60 38.69
N GLN A 15 0.22 -7.79 37.48
CA GLN A 15 0.95 -7.61 36.23
C GLN A 15 1.18 -6.11 35.94
N ARG A 16 2.41 -5.77 35.52
CA ARG A 16 2.74 -4.43 35.03
C ARG A 16 1.96 -4.12 33.74
N PRO A 17 1.64 -2.85 33.45
CA PRO A 17 1.02 -2.50 32.17
C PRO A 17 1.86 -3.06 31.03
N CYS A 18 1.23 -3.82 30.15
CA CYS A 18 1.86 -4.23 28.93
C CYS A 18 1.50 -3.24 27.84
N HIS A 19 2.40 -3.09 26.87
CA HIS A 19 2.02 -2.52 25.58
C HIS A 19 0.86 -3.37 25.03
N ILE A 20 -0.24 -2.70 24.67
CA ILE A 20 -1.39 -3.34 24.04
C ILE A 20 -0.86 -4.07 22.81
N ALA A 21 -0.90 -5.41 22.84
CA ALA A 21 -0.71 -6.19 21.63
C ALA A 21 -1.94 -5.93 20.77
N GLN A 22 -1.88 -4.88 19.95
CA GLN A 22 -2.81 -4.73 18.85
C GLN A 22 -2.69 -5.99 17.99
N LEU A 23 -3.81 -6.52 17.47
CA LEU A 23 -3.75 -7.18 16.17
C LEU A 23 -3.41 -6.07 15.18
N SER A 24 -2.16 -5.62 15.19
CA SER A 24 -1.69 -4.57 14.30
C SER A 24 -1.68 -5.15 12.90
N PHE A 25 -2.73 -4.87 12.15
CA PHE A 25 -2.71 -4.89 10.69
C PHE A 25 -1.93 -3.66 10.21
N THR A 26 -0.66 -3.62 10.57
CA THR A 26 0.34 -2.68 10.05
C THR A 26 1.65 -3.43 9.89
N PRO A 27 2.43 -3.19 8.81
CA PRO A 27 3.75 -3.80 8.65
C PRO A 27 4.64 -3.39 9.83
N GLY A 28 5.20 -4.37 10.53
CA GLY A 28 5.92 -4.18 11.76
C GLY A 28 7.16 -3.28 11.63
N LEU A 29 7.23 -2.29 12.51
CA LEU A 29 8.46 -1.76 13.06
C LEU A 29 8.91 -2.68 14.19
N LEU A 30 10.08 -3.32 14.09
CA LEU A 30 10.86 -3.73 15.26
C LEU A 30 12.37 -3.68 14.94
N TYR A 31 13.03 -2.87 15.76
CA TYR A 31 14.46 -2.57 15.80
C TYR A 31 15.21 -3.52 16.73
N SER A 32 16.54 -3.58 16.52
CA SER A 32 17.62 -4.08 17.41
C SER A 32 17.82 -5.60 17.47
N ALA A 33 19.03 -6.15 17.41
CA ALA A 33 20.33 -5.64 17.85
C ALA A 33 21.52 -6.36 17.17
N CYS A 34 22.65 -5.67 16.93
CA CYS A 34 23.97 -6.11 17.42
C CYS A 34 25.01 -5.00 17.25
N VAL A 35 25.54 -4.49 18.36
CA VAL A 35 26.57 -3.46 18.42
C VAL A 35 27.75 -4.03 19.21
N ILE A 36 28.95 -3.87 18.62
CA ILE A 36 30.30 -3.94 19.18
C ILE A 36 30.92 -5.33 19.41
N GLY A 37 31.77 -5.70 18.46
CA GLY A 37 33.00 -6.46 18.66
C GLY A 37 34.08 -5.86 17.75
N LEU A 38 34.66 -4.73 18.15
CA LEU A 38 35.78 -4.09 17.46
C LEU A 38 37.10 -4.57 18.07
N ALA A 39 38.15 -4.57 17.24
CA ALA A 39 39.54 -4.87 17.55
C ALA A 39 39.96 -6.34 17.41
N LEU A 40 40.30 -6.75 16.18
CA LEU A 40 41.58 -7.37 15.84
C LEU A 40 41.56 -7.73 14.34
N ARG A 41 42.09 -6.84 13.50
CA ARG A 41 42.71 -7.11 12.18
C ARG A 41 43.09 -5.80 11.45
N PHE A 42 43.78 -4.92 12.17
CA PHE A 42 44.77 -4.04 11.55
C PHE A 42 46.05 -4.87 11.47
N LEU A 43 46.28 -5.53 10.33
CA LEU A 43 47.54 -6.05 9.78
C LEU A 43 47.21 -7.21 8.81
N LEU A 44 46.72 -6.88 7.62
CA LEU A 44 47.07 -7.60 6.38
C LEU A 44 46.62 -6.80 5.14
N THR A 45 46.72 -5.47 5.21
CA THR A 45 46.80 -4.63 4.03
C THR A 45 48.28 -4.47 3.70
N ILE A 46 48.59 -4.53 2.40
CA ILE A 46 49.91 -4.49 1.77
C ILE A 46 50.42 -5.90 1.43
N THR A 47 50.36 -6.23 0.13
CA THR A 47 51.08 -7.29 -0.63
C THR A 47 50.28 -8.39 -1.34
N LEU A 48 48.99 -8.23 -1.65
CA LEU A 48 48.39 -8.98 -2.79
C LEU A 48 47.24 -8.19 -3.43
N GLY A 49 47.39 -7.85 -4.71
CA GLY A 49 46.30 -7.27 -5.50
C GLY A 49 46.65 -6.12 -6.43
N PHE A 50 47.87 -6.04 -6.94
CA PHE A 50 48.19 -5.23 -8.13
C PHE A 50 47.60 -5.93 -9.38
N MET A 51 46.26 -6.03 -9.45
CA MET A 51 45.43 -6.36 -10.62
C MET A 51 43.95 -6.44 -10.19
N SER A 52 43.40 -5.35 -9.69
CA SER A 52 41.94 -5.16 -9.66
C SER A 52 41.58 -4.19 -10.79
N VAL A 53 41.17 -4.80 -11.90
CA VAL A 53 40.41 -4.22 -13.00
C VAL A 53 39.49 -3.12 -12.48
N TRP A 54 39.46 -1.99 -13.18
CA TRP A 54 38.38 -1.02 -13.11
C TRP A 54 37.07 -1.75 -13.45
N ALA A 55 36.43 -2.38 -12.47
CA ALA A 55 35.01 -2.63 -12.56
C ALA A 55 34.38 -1.25 -12.44
N PRO A 56 33.70 -0.71 -13.47
CA PRO A 56 32.77 0.36 -13.19
C PRO A 56 31.85 -0.15 -12.07
N LEU A 57 31.61 0.68 -11.06
CA LEU A 57 30.46 0.50 -10.18
C LEU A 57 29.25 0.46 -11.12
N ALA A 58 28.87 -0.75 -11.52
CA ALA A 58 27.67 -1.02 -12.29
C ALA A 58 26.52 -0.67 -11.35
N HIS A 59 26.15 0.60 -11.35
CA HIS A 59 24.85 1.03 -10.88
C HIS A 59 23.88 0.31 -11.80
N ALA A 60 23.17 -0.68 -11.28
CA ALA A 60 22.23 -1.47 -12.06
C ALA A 60 21.15 -0.50 -12.55
N THR A 61 21.34 -0.02 -13.78
CA THR A 61 20.45 0.89 -14.44
C THR A 61 19.35 0.05 -15.05
N LEU A 62 18.13 0.57 -15.13
CA LEU A 62 17.06 -0.12 -15.82
C LEU A 62 17.39 -0.21 -17.32
N GLU A 63 17.78 -1.40 -17.77
CA GLU A 63 18.21 -1.67 -19.15
C GLU A 63 17.07 -2.27 -20.04
N PRO A 64 17.18 -2.22 -21.38
CA PRO A 64 16.17 -2.71 -22.31
C PRO A 64 15.73 -4.17 -22.08
N GLN A 65 16.63 -5.05 -21.63
CA GLN A 65 16.29 -6.45 -21.32
C GLN A 65 15.44 -6.62 -20.06
N HIS A 66 15.20 -5.57 -19.29
CA HIS A 66 14.28 -5.59 -18.16
C HIS A 66 12.86 -5.16 -18.57
N VAL A 67 12.63 -4.87 -19.85
CA VAL A 67 11.35 -4.38 -20.37
C VAL A 67 10.67 -5.44 -21.22
N VAL A 68 9.37 -5.66 -20.97
CA VAL A 68 8.50 -6.44 -21.86
C VAL A 68 7.40 -5.53 -22.40
N ILE A 69 6.99 -5.75 -23.65
CA ILE A 69 5.96 -4.95 -24.31
C ILE A 69 4.71 -5.82 -24.48
N LEU A 70 3.61 -5.43 -23.83
CA LEU A 70 2.30 -6.05 -24.00
C LEU A 70 1.52 -5.31 -25.09
N ALA A 71 1.38 -5.97 -26.23
CA ALA A 71 0.65 -5.46 -27.39
C ALA A 71 -0.69 -6.16 -27.59
N ASN A 72 -1.67 -5.45 -28.14
CA ASN A 72 -2.94 -6.05 -28.56
C ASN A 72 -2.78 -6.68 -29.95
N ALA A 73 -2.81 -8.01 -30.03
CA ALA A 73 -2.71 -8.76 -31.29
C ALA A 73 -3.85 -8.48 -32.26
N ALA A 74 -5.00 -7.99 -31.77
CA ALA A 74 -6.15 -7.60 -32.59
C ALA A 74 -6.03 -6.19 -33.19
N SER A 75 -4.94 -5.45 -32.90
CA SER A 75 -4.70 -4.09 -33.39
C SER A 75 -3.35 -3.99 -34.11
N ALA A 76 -3.39 -3.74 -35.42
CA ALA A 76 -2.19 -3.49 -36.21
C ALA A 76 -1.40 -2.27 -35.68
N ASP A 77 -2.11 -1.26 -35.21
CA ASP A 77 -1.56 -0.05 -34.61
C ASP A 77 -0.80 -0.36 -33.31
N SER A 78 -1.36 -1.21 -32.45
CA SER A 78 -0.70 -1.68 -31.23
C SER A 78 0.63 -2.36 -31.53
N LEU A 79 0.64 -3.27 -32.51
CA LEU A 79 1.83 -3.98 -32.95
C LEU A 79 2.86 -3.04 -33.59
N ALA A 80 2.41 -2.03 -34.34
CA ALA A 80 3.28 -1.03 -34.95
C ALA A 80 3.96 -0.15 -33.90
N VAL A 81 3.25 0.25 -32.85
CA VAL A 81 3.83 0.98 -31.70
C VAL A 81 4.82 0.09 -30.95
N ALA A 82 4.48 -1.17 -30.69
CA ALA A 82 5.36 -2.10 -29.98
C ALA A 82 6.70 -2.30 -30.69
N ARG A 83 6.68 -2.58 -32.00
CA ARG A 83 7.90 -2.73 -32.81
C ARG A 83 8.71 -1.44 -32.90
N HIS A 84 8.03 -0.29 -33.03
CA HIS A 84 8.70 1.01 -33.04
C HIS A 84 9.46 1.24 -31.74
N TYR A 85 8.79 1.03 -30.60
CA TYR A 85 9.43 1.18 -29.30
C TYR A 85 10.60 0.22 -29.12
N ALA A 86 10.41 -1.05 -29.48
CA ALA A 86 11.46 -2.06 -29.38
C ALA A 86 12.70 -1.68 -30.20
N ALA A 87 12.51 -1.26 -31.45
CA ALA A 87 13.59 -0.83 -32.32
C ALA A 87 14.30 0.43 -31.79
N ARG A 88 13.56 1.42 -31.29
CA ARG A 88 14.12 2.69 -30.79
C ARG A 88 14.92 2.52 -29.49
N ARG A 89 14.54 1.56 -28.63
CA ARG A 89 15.21 1.28 -27.33
C ARG A 89 16.11 0.04 -27.36
N ASN A 90 16.26 -0.64 -28.49
CA ASN A 90 16.96 -1.92 -28.60
C ASN A 90 16.42 -2.98 -27.63
N ILE A 91 15.10 -3.03 -27.46
CA ILE A 91 14.43 -4.09 -26.70
C ILE A 91 14.38 -5.33 -27.61
N PRO A 92 14.75 -6.53 -27.11
CA PRO A 92 14.68 -7.75 -27.90
C PRO A 92 13.27 -8.01 -28.47
N GLU A 93 13.19 -8.50 -29.71
CA GLU A 93 11.89 -8.79 -30.36
C GLU A 93 11.10 -9.88 -29.61
N ASP A 94 11.77 -10.82 -28.94
CA ASP A 94 11.15 -11.82 -28.08
C ASP A 94 10.61 -11.25 -26.75
N HIS A 95 10.80 -9.96 -26.48
CA HIS A 95 10.13 -9.26 -25.39
C HIS A 95 8.81 -8.61 -25.83
N ILE A 96 8.41 -8.73 -27.11
CA ILE A 96 7.07 -8.35 -27.54
C ILE A 96 6.12 -9.53 -27.32
N ILE A 97 5.15 -9.34 -26.43
CA ILE A 97 4.08 -10.31 -26.13
C ILE A 97 2.77 -9.74 -26.65
N ALA A 98 2.23 -10.37 -27.69
CA ALA A 98 0.97 -9.97 -28.30
C ALA A 98 -0.17 -10.86 -27.79
N LEU A 99 -1.17 -10.27 -27.15
CA LEU A 99 -2.39 -10.95 -26.69
C LEU A 99 -3.60 -10.44 -27.44
N ALA A 100 -4.51 -11.32 -27.87
CA ALA A 100 -5.73 -10.91 -28.54
C ALA A 100 -6.74 -10.38 -27.52
N LEU A 101 -6.94 -9.05 -27.51
CA LEU A 101 -7.80 -8.37 -26.54
C LEU A 101 -8.90 -7.56 -27.25
N PRO A 102 -10.10 -7.44 -26.65
CA PRO A 102 -11.17 -6.65 -27.23
C PRO A 102 -10.82 -5.15 -27.25
N LEU A 103 -11.18 -4.46 -28.34
CA LEU A 103 -10.97 -3.02 -28.51
C LEU A 103 -12.06 -2.23 -27.77
N ARG A 104 -11.94 -2.19 -26.45
CA ARG A 104 -12.81 -1.44 -25.53
C ARG A 104 -12.02 -0.95 -24.33
N GLU A 105 -12.54 0.07 -23.66
CA GLU A 105 -11.81 0.73 -22.57
C GLU A 105 -11.77 -0.06 -21.26
N SER A 106 -12.71 -0.99 -21.05
CA SER A 106 -12.83 -1.77 -19.80
C SER A 106 -12.88 -3.27 -20.06
N LEU A 107 -12.25 -4.03 -19.17
CA LEU A 107 -12.44 -5.48 -19.03
C LEU A 107 -13.20 -5.81 -17.75
N SER A 108 -13.96 -6.90 -17.76
CA SER A 108 -14.39 -7.53 -16.51
C SER A 108 -13.16 -8.10 -15.79
N ARG A 109 -13.23 -8.25 -14.46
CA ARG A 109 -12.14 -8.88 -13.70
C ARG A 109 -11.81 -10.28 -14.21
N ARG A 110 -12.83 -11.05 -14.59
CA ARG A 110 -12.68 -12.37 -15.18
C ARG A 110 -11.94 -12.33 -16.53
N ASP A 111 -12.35 -11.45 -17.43
CA ASP A 111 -11.68 -11.30 -18.73
C ASP A 111 -10.22 -10.86 -18.56
N TYR A 112 -9.93 -10.01 -17.57
CA TYR A 112 -8.57 -9.59 -17.25
C TYR A 112 -7.69 -10.78 -16.82
N GLU A 113 -8.19 -11.64 -15.94
CA GLU A 113 -7.46 -12.84 -15.51
C GLU A 113 -7.26 -13.84 -16.66
N GLU A 114 -8.32 -14.15 -17.41
CA GLU A 114 -8.33 -15.19 -18.45
C GLU A 114 -7.57 -14.75 -19.72
N LEU A 115 -7.71 -13.48 -20.13
CA LEU A 115 -7.15 -12.98 -21.39
C LEU A 115 -5.80 -12.29 -21.24
N VAL A 116 -5.44 -11.82 -20.04
CA VAL A 116 -4.22 -11.05 -19.80
C VAL A 116 -3.29 -11.75 -18.83
N VAL A 117 -3.68 -11.90 -17.56
CA VAL A 117 -2.78 -12.35 -16.49
C VAL A 117 -2.24 -13.76 -16.79
N ALA A 118 -3.14 -14.74 -17.02
CA ALA A 118 -2.72 -16.12 -17.24
C ALA A 118 -1.87 -16.29 -18.54
N PRO A 119 -2.25 -15.73 -19.70
CA PRO A 119 -1.42 -15.81 -20.90
C PRO A 119 -0.09 -15.07 -20.79
N LEU A 120 -0.05 -13.92 -20.11
CA LEU A 120 1.17 -13.14 -19.93
C LEU A 120 2.17 -13.85 -19.00
N ARG A 121 1.71 -14.38 -17.85
CA ARG A 121 2.53 -15.20 -16.96
C ARG A 121 3.17 -16.38 -17.72
N ARG A 122 2.35 -17.14 -18.45
CA ARG A 122 2.81 -18.25 -19.28
C ARG A 122 3.88 -17.83 -20.27
N SER A 123 3.65 -16.74 -21.00
CA SER A 123 4.59 -16.21 -21.99
C SER A 123 5.93 -15.80 -21.34
N LEU A 124 5.91 -15.17 -20.16
CA LEU A 124 7.11 -14.80 -19.43
C LEU A 124 7.89 -16.01 -18.92
N GLU A 125 7.19 -17.06 -18.48
CA GLU A 125 7.82 -18.31 -18.03
C GLU A 125 8.45 -19.09 -19.20
N GLU A 126 7.71 -19.28 -20.29
CA GLU A 126 8.18 -19.98 -21.50
C GLU A 126 9.42 -19.32 -22.11
N ARG A 127 9.48 -17.98 -22.07
CA ARG A 127 10.61 -17.19 -22.57
C ARG A 127 11.73 -16.97 -21.53
N ARG A 128 11.59 -17.51 -20.31
CA ARG A 128 12.54 -17.34 -19.19
C ARG A 128 12.78 -15.87 -18.80
N LEU A 129 11.75 -15.05 -18.95
CA LEU A 129 11.75 -13.62 -18.65
C LEU A 129 11.22 -13.30 -17.25
N ALA A 130 10.56 -14.26 -16.58
CA ALA A 130 9.87 -14.03 -15.32
C ALA A 130 10.73 -13.38 -14.21
N SER A 131 12.03 -13.68 -14.14
CA SER A 131 12.94 -13.14 -13.09
C SER A 131 13.74 -11.90 -13.53
N SER A 132 13.75 -11.57 -14.82
CA SER A 132 14.51 -10.44 -15.38
C SER A 132 13.64 -9.21 -15.62
N ILE A 133 12.37 -9.39 -16.00
CA ILE A 133 11.49 -8.28 -16.33
C ILE A 133 11.16 -7.46 -15.09
N ARG A 134 11.43 -6.15 -15.17
CA ARG A 134 11.10 -5.13 -14.15
C ARG A 134 9.94 -4.24 -14.61
N VAL A 135 9.78 -4.07 -15.93
CA VAL A 135 8.82 -3.14 -16.53
C VAL A 135 7.95 -3.85 -17.56
N ILE A 136 6.65 -3.57 -17.52
CA ILE A 136 5.72 -3.88 -18.61
C ILE A 136 5.31 -2.57 -19.30
N VAL A 137 5.39 -2.55 -20.62
CA VAL A 137 4.87 -1.46 -21.44
C VAL A 137 3.58 -1.90 -22.10
N THR A 138 2.48 -1.25 -21.77
CA THR A 138 1.22 -1.43 -22.48
C THR A 138 1.20 -0.49 -23.69
N THR A 139 0.63 -0.93 -24.82
CA THR A 139 0.56 -0.12 -26.04
C THR A 139 -0.86 0.24 -26.42
N TYR A 140 -0.99 1.12 -27.42
CA TYR A 140 -2.23 1.49 -28.10
C TYR A 140 -3.22 0.31 -28.23
N GLY A 141 -4.49 0.50 -27.90
CA GLY A 141 -5.52 -0.55 -28.03
C GLY A 141 -5.55 -1.60 -26.91
N ILE A 142 -4.72 -1.46 -25.87
CA ILE A 142 -4.90 -2.17 -24.58
C ILE A 142 -5.97 -1.44 -23.75
N PRO A 143 -6.95 -2.14 -23.14
CA PRO A 143 -7.98 -1.52 -22.28
C PRO A 143 -7.39 -0.64 -21.17
N LEU A 144 -8.05 0.45 -20.79
CA LEU A 144 -7.61 1.37 -19.72
C LEU A 144 -7.99 0.90 -18.32
N ARG A 145 -9.05 0.09 -18.18
CA ARG A 145 -9.67 -0.22 -16.89
C ARG A 145 -9.95 -1.71 -16.70
N VAL A 146 -9.86 -2.14 -15.45
CA VAL A 146 -10.43 -3.41 -14.97
C VAL A 146 -11.57 -3.08 -14.03
N ASN A 147 -12.75 -3.62 -14.31
CA ASN A 147 -13.93 -3.41 -13.49
C ASN A 147 -13.80 -4.15 -12.15
N ALA A 148 -14.56 -3.69 -11.17
CA ALA A 148 -14.70 -4.37 -9.88
C ALA A 148 -15.10 -5.86 -10.07
N PRO A 149 -14.59 -6.77 -9.21
CA PRO A 149 -15.00 -8.17 -9.23
C PRO A 149 -16.48 -8.32 -8.91
N GLU A 150 -17.11 -9.31 -9.53
CA GLU A 150 -18.44 -9.76 -9.15
C GLU A 150 -18.33 -10.81 -8.05
N LEU A 151 -18.98 -10.56 -6.92
CA LEU A 151 -19.03 -11.52 -5.82
C LEU A 151 -19.90 -12.73 -6.21
N SER A 152 -19.41 -13.93 -5.90
CA SER A 152 -20.19 -15.16 -5.91
C SER A 152 -21.28 -15.15 -4.83
N ASP A 153 -22.24 -16.06 -4.93
CA ASP A 153 -23.30 -16.21 -3.92
C ASP A 153 -22.77 -16.66 -2.55
N GLU A 154 -21.63 -17.37 -2.53
CA GLU A 154 -20.92 -17.68 -1.30
C GLU A 154 -20.30 -16.43 -0.69
N GLU A 155 -19.53 -15.65 -1.47
CA GLU A 155 -18.90 -14.40 -1.01
C GLU A 155 -19.94 -13.38 -0.53
N ARG A 156 -21.09 -13.27 -1.21
CA ARG A 156 -22.22 -12.43 -0.77
C ARG A 156 -22.74 -12.84 0.61
N ARG A 157 -22.85 -14.15 0.88
CA ARG A 157 -23.27 -14.67 2.19
C ARG A 157 -22.22 -14.40 3.27
N LEU A 158 -20.94 -14.60 2.94
CA LEU A 158 -19.83 -14.32 3.85
C LEU A 158 -19.75 -12.82 4.20
N LEU A 159 -19.93 -11.94 3.21
CA LEU A 159 -19.98 -10.48 3.43
C LEU A 159 -21.13 -10.10 4.36
N ALA A 160 -22.33 -10.65 4.15
CA ALA A 160 -23.48 -10.37 4.99
C ALA A 160 -23.28 -10.82 6.45
N ASP A 161 -22.69 -12.01 6.66
CA ASP A 161 -22.32 -12.49 8.00
C ASP A 161 -21.26 -11.57 8.65
N ALA A 162 -20.21 -11.19 7.92
CA ALA A 162 -19.18 -10.27 8.43
C ALA A 162 -19.78 -8.90 8.81
N GLN A 163 -20.64 -8.32 7.97
CA GLN A 163 -21.34 -7.06 8.26
C GLN A 163 -22.23 -7.17 9.50
N SER A 164 -22.94 -8.30 9.67
CA SER A 164 -23.73 -8.57 10.87
C SER A 164 -22.87 -8.62 12.13
N ARG A 165 -21.70 -9.28 12.06
CA ARG A 165 -20.73 -9.36 13.17
C ARG A 165 -20.12 -8.00 13.51
N VAL A 166 -19.80 -7.19 12.52
CA VAL A 166 -19.36 -5.79 12.73
C VAL A 166 -20.43 -5.02 13.49
N LYS A 167 -21.68 -5.07 13.03
CA LYS A 167 -22.81 -4.36 13.68
C LYS A 167 -22.99 -4.83 15.12
N ALA A 168 -23.02 -6.14 15.37
CA ALA A 168 -23.17 -6.71 16.69
C ALA A 168 -21.99 -6.35 17.62
N SER A 169 -20.76 -6.36 17.10
CA SER A 169 -19.56 -6.02 17.87
C SER A 169 -19.52 -4.54 18.24
N LYS A 170 -19.88 -3.63 17.32
CA LYS A 170 -19.98 -2.19 17.60
C LYS A 170 -20.99 -1.91 18.72
N ALA A 171 -22.18 -2.52 18.67
CA ALA A 171 -23.20 -2.36 19.73
C ALA A 171 -22.70 -2.85 21.10
N ARG A 172 -22.02 -4.00 21.15
CA ARG A 172 -21.43 -4.53 22.39
C ARG A 172 -20.29 -3.64 22.91
N LEU A 173 -19.48 -3.10 22.01
CA LEU A 173 -18.39 -2.18 22.35
C LEU A 173 -18.89 -0.84 22.88
N GLU A 174 -20.00 -0.31 22.35
CA GLU A 174 -20.66 0.88 22.89
C GLU A 174 -21.14 0.66 24.33
N GLN A 175 -21.72 -0.51 24.62
CA GLN A 175 -22.09 -0.88 25.99
C GLN A 175 -20.86 -0.97 26.90
N LEU A 176 -19.82 -1.70 26.48
CA LEU A 176 -18.57 -1.85 27.25
C LEU A 176 -17.90 -0.49 27.50
N HIS A 177 -17.93 0.40 26.51
CA HIS A 177 -17.39 1.76 26.65
C HIS A 177 -18.14 2.55 27.72
N SER A 178 -19.48 2.46 27.75
CA SER A 178 -20.31 3.09 28.79
C SER A 178 -20.00 2.54 30.19
N GLU A 179 -19.84 1.22 30.32
CA GLU A 179 -19.52 0.56 31.59
C GLU A 179 -18.10 0.93 32.09
N LEU A 180 -17.10 0.97 31.19
CA LEU A 180 -15.75 1.44 31.51
C LEU A 180 -15.73 2.92 31.91
N ALA A 181 -16.50 3.77 31.23
CA ALA A 181 -16.61 5.19 31.57
C ALA A 181 -17.21 5.41 32.97
N LYS A 182 -18.19 4.59 33.38
CA LYS A 182 -18.76 4.61 34.74
C LYS A 182 -17.70 4.25 35.80
N LEU A 183 -16.88 3.23 35.55
CA LEU A 183 -15.77 2.88 36.44
C LEU A 183 -14.69 3.97 36.50
N ALA A 184 -14.45 4.66 35.39
CA ALA A 184 -13.51 5.77 35.29
C ALA A 184 -14.06 7.08 35.89
N ALA A 185 -15.35 7.15 36.24
CA ALA A 185 -16.04 8.37 36.68
C ALA A 185 -15.92 9.54 35.67
N LEU A 186 -16.02 9.24 34.38
CA LEU A 186 -16.01 10.25 33.31
C LEU A 186 -17.40 10.86 33.13
N ASP A 187 -17.48 12.19 33.04
CA ASP A 187 -18.71 12.93 32.74
C ASP A 187 -19.09 12.75 31.27
N SER A 188 -19.93 11.75 31.01
CA SER A 188 -20.37 11.31 29.67
C SER A 188 -19.23 10.81 28.77
N PRO A 189 -19.38 9.64 28.12
CA PRO A 189 -18.39 9.20 27.14
C PRO A 189 -18.30 10.22 26.00
N PRO A 190 -17.09 10.56 25.52
CA PRO A 190 -16.96 11.42 24.34
C PRO A 190 -17.70 10.77 23.17
N PRO A 191 -18.36 11.56 22.30
CA PRO A 191 -19.02 11.00 21.13
C PRO A 191 -17.99 10.26 20.26
N PRO A 192 -18.42 9.19 19.55
CA PRO A 192 -17.56 8.54 18.59
C PRO A 192 -17.05 9.59 17.58
N PRO A 193 -15.81 9.44 17.11
CA PRO A 193 -15.23 10.41 16.20
C PRO A 193 -15.96 10.30 14.86
N SER A 194 -16.01 11.40 14.10
CA SER A 194 -16.70 11.37 12.82
C SER A 194 -16.01 10.39 11.85
N THR A 195 -16.67 9.28 11.55
CA THR A 195 -16.20 8.29 10.57
C THR A 195 -16.59 8.65 9.14
N GLY A 196 -17.25 9.81 8.92
CA GLY A 196 -17.88 10.16 7.65
C GLY A 196 -16.93 10.19 6.45
N GLN A 197 -15.63 10.36 6.68
CA GLN A 197 -14.59 10.37 5.63
C GLN A 197 -13.81 9.07 5.51
N VAL A 198 -13.96 8.13 6.45
CA VAL A 198 -13.24 6.85 6.43
C VAL A 198 -14.06 5.84 5.63
N VAL A 199 -13.48 5.27 4.57
CA VAL A 199 -14.21 4.31 3.70
C VAL A 199 -14.10 2.89 4.26
N LEU A 200 -12.88 2.42 4.54
CA LEU A 200 -12.59 1.07 5.02
C LEU A 200 -13.20 0.79 6.39
N GLU A 201 -13.81 -0.38 6.55
CA GLU A 201 -14.43 -0.83 7.78
C GLU A 201 -13.38 -1.15 8.86
N ALA A 202 -12.22 -1.70 8.50
CA ALA A 202 -11.13 -1.94 9.44
C ALA A 202 -10.56 -0.62 10.02
N ALA A 203 -10.50 0.44 9.22
CA ALA A 203 -10.07 1.75 9.69
C ALA A 203 -11.09 2.39 10.64
N LYS A 204 -12.39 2.25 10.37
CA LYS A 204 -13.46 2.67 11.29
C LYS A 204 -13.37 1.91 12.61
N ALA A 205 -13.15 0.60 12.56
CA ALA A 205 -12.97 -0.24 13.73
C ALA A 205 -11.76 0.19 14.56
N ALA A 206 -10.60 0.41 13.93
CA ALA A 206 -9.39 0.86 14.62
C ALA A 206 -9.60 2.19 15.37
N LEU A 207 -10.31 3.13 14.76
CA LEU A 207 -10.62 4.42 15.36
C LEU A 207 -11.55 4.29 16.59
N LEU A 208 -12.61 3.47 16.48
CA LEU A 208 -13.49 3.16 17.61
C LEU A 208 -12.71 2.48 18.74
N LEU A 209 -11.90 1.47 18.42
CA LEU A 209 -11.10 0.74 19.40
C LEU A 209 -10.07 1.65 20.10
N SER A 210 -9.47 2.60 19.39
CA SER A 210 -8.56 3.57 20.01
C SER A 210 -9.24 4.42 21.09
N GLN A 211 -10.53 4.76 20.93
CA GLN A 211 -11.27 5.49 21.96
C GLN A 211 -11.55 4.61 23.17
N ILE A 212 -11.96 3.36 22.94
CA ILE A 212 -12.26 2.41 24.03
C ILE A 212 -10.98 2.07 24.80
N ASP A 213 -9.85 1.92 24.10
CA ASP A 213 -8.53 1.75 24.71
C ASP A 213 -8.20 2.89 25.69
N ASN A 214 -8.56 4.13 25.35
CA ASN A 214 -8.35 5.28 26.24
C ASN A 214 -9.20 5.14 27.51
N SER A 215 -10.50 4.88 27.38
CA SER A 215 -11.39 4.68 28.54
C SER A 215 -10.97 3.49 29.40
N TRP A 216 -10.52 2.40 28.78
CA TRP A 216 -10.00 1.24 29.48
C TRP A 216 -8.74 1.58 30.30
N ARG A 217 -7.78 2.35 29.75
CA ARG A 217 -6.58 2.79 30.48
C ARG A 217 -6.95 3.66 31.69
N THR A 218 -7.88 4.59 31.53
CA THR A 218 -8.35 5.44 32.65
C THR A 218 -9.06 4.63 33.73
N ALA A 219 -9.93 3.69 33.34
CA ALA A 219 -10.59 2.79 34.29
C ALA A 219 -9.58 1.92 35.07
N LEU A 220 -8.54 1.40 34.40
CA LEU A 220 -7.47 0.63 35.03
C LEU A 220 -6.73 1.44 36.11
N GLU A 221 -6.36 2.68 35.81
CA GLU A 221 -5.71 3.58 36.76
C GLU A 221 -6.60 3.82 37.99
N ARG A 222 -7.89 4.11 37.77
CA ARG A 222 -8.86 4.35 38.84
C ARG A 222 -9.02 3.16 39.77
N VAL A 223 -9.18 1.97 39.21
CA VAL A 223 -9.37 0.71 39.94
C VAL A 223 -8.12 0.36 40.76
N ARG A 224 -6.91 0.59 40.22
CA ARG A 224 -5.64 0.42 40.95
C ARG A 224 -5.52 1.32 42.18
N HIS A 225 -6.00 2.57 42.09
CA HIS A 225 -5.96 3.50 43.21
C HIS A 225 -6.94 3.18 44.34
N GLN A 226 -8.00 2.39 44.08
CA GLN A 226 -9.08 2.12 45.05
C GLN A 226 -9.01 0.74 45.74
N GLY A 227 -8.01 -0.10 45.41
CA GLY A 227 -7.97 -1.53 45.75
C GLY A 227 -7.98 -1.91 47.24
N GLY A 228 -7.81 -0.96 48.16
CA GLY A 228 -7.85 -1.19 49.61
C GLY A 228 -9.24 -1.26 50.25
N THR A 229 -10.32 -0.97 49.50
CA THR A 229 -11.71 -0.92 50.04
C THR A 229 -12.57 -2.06 49.50
N GLU A 230 -13.66 -2.41 50.19
CA GLU A 230 -14.64 -3.41 49.72
C GLU A 230 -15.28 -2.99 48.38
N ALA A 231 -15.60 -1.69 48.25
CA ALA A 231 -16.04 -1.10 46.98
C ALA A 231 -14.97 -1.23 45.88
N GLY A 232 -13.69 -1.04 46.22
CA GLY A 232 -12.56 -1.25 45.33
C GLY A 232 -12.40 -2.70 44.87
N GLN A 233 -12.60 -3.68 45.75
CA GLN A 233 -12.57 -5.11 45.38
C GLN A 233 -13.71 -5.46 44.40
N LYS A 234 -14.89 -4.88 44.58
CA LYS A 234 -16.01 -5.03 43.63
C LYS A 234 -15.69 -4.39 42.28
N ALA A 235 -15.16 -3.17 42.28
CA ALA A 235 -14.74 -2.47 41.06
C ALA A 235 -13.62 -3.21 40.31
N ILE A 236 -12.71 -3.85 41.04
CA ILE A 236 -11.67 -4.74 40.48
C ILE A 236 -12.29 -5.93 39.74
N ALA A 237 -13.25 -6.62 40.36
CA ALA A 237 -13.89 -7.79 39.75
C ALA A 237 -14.68 -7.39 38.49
N GLU A 238 -15.43 -6.29 38.57
CA GLU A 238 -16.15 -5.71 37.44
C GLU A 238 -15.19 -5.31 36.30
N PHE A 239 -14.10 -4.64 36.61
CA PHE A 239 -13.09 -4.25 35.62
C PHE A 239 -12.43 -5.46 34.93
N LEU A 240 -12.13 -6.53 35.67
CA LEU A 240 -11.57 -7.75 35.07
C LEU A 240 -12.57 -8.42 34.12
N GLN A 241 -13.86 -8.46 34.49
CA GLN A 241 -14.92 -8.98 33.64
C GLN A 241 -15.07 -8.14 32.35
N LEU A 242 -15.07 -6.81 32.47
CA LEU A 242 -15.11 -5.91 31.30
C LEU A 242 -13.88 -6.06 30.42
N THR A 243 -12.70 -6.21 31.03
CA THR A 243 -11.44 -6.41 30.30
C THR A 243 -11.47 -7.73 29.50
N GLN A 244 -11.99 -8.80 30.11
CA GLN A 244 -12.15 -10.08 29.42
C GLN A 244 -13.14 -9.98 28.25
N GLN A 245 -14.29 -9.31 28.43
CA GLN A 245 -15.25 -9.12 27.34
C GLN A 245 -14.67 -8.25 26.22
N TYR A 246 -13.93 -7.20 26.57
CA TYR A 246 -13.34 -6.28 25.61
C TYR A 246 -12.20 -6.91 24.80
N GLY A 247 -11.17 -7.40 25.48
CA GLY A 247 -9.90 -7.82 24.89
C GLY A 247 -9.53 -9.30 25.09
N GLY A 248 -10.44 -10.11 25.66
CA GLY A 248 -10.26 -11.55 25.83
C GLY A 248 -9.13 -11.92 26.80
N TRP A 249 -8.70 -13.17 26.72
CA TRP A 249 -7.56 -13.66 27.50
C TRP A 249 -6.23 -12.97 27.14
N ALA A 250 -6.08 -12.47 25.91
CA ALA A 250 -4.87 -11.78 25.47
C ALA A 250 -4.62 -10.48 26.25
N MET A 251 -5.68 -9.74 26.60
CA MET A 251 -5.56 -8.51 27.38
C MET A 251 -5.34 -8.77 28.88
N LEU A 252 -5.85 -9.90 29.39
CA LEU A 252 -5.62 -10.34 30.77
C LEU A 252 -4.23 -10.95 30.98
N LEU A 253 -3.70 -11.66 29.98
CA LEU A 253 -2.43 -12.39 30.03
C LEU A 253 -1.44 -11.84 29.00
N PRO A 254 -0.94 -10.60 29.19
CA PRO A 254 -0.05 -9.99 28.22
C PRO A 254 1.26 -10.77 28.02
N ARG A 255 1.85 -10.60 26.84
CA ARG A 255 3.09 -11.26 26.42
C ARG A 255 4.27 -10.85 27.33
N ARG A 256 5.10 -11.82 27.72
CA ARG A 256 6.34 -11.52 28.46
C ARG A 256 7.38 -10.93 27.50
N LEU A 257 7.87 -9.73 27.78
CA LEU A 257 8.84 -9.01 26.92
C LEU A 257 10.28 -9.52 27.06
N GLY A 258 10.55 -10.61 27.80
CA GLY A 258 11.89 -11.19 27.91
C GLY A 258 11.96 -12.48 28.75
N PRO A 259 13.02 -13.29 28.61
CA PRO A 259 13.10 -14.64 29.18
C PRO A 259 13.41 -14.77 30.69
N GLN A 260 13.39 -13.68 31.49
CA GLN A 260 14.06 -13.71 32.82
C GLN A 260 13.31 -13.04 33.99
N GLN A 261 12.05 -12.62 33.87
CA GLN A 261 11.29 -12.20 35.06
C GLN A 261 10.15 -13.18 35.37
N PRO A 262 10.33 -14.09 36.36
CA PRO A 262 9.21 -14.85 36.89
C PRO A 262 8.17 -13.87 37.46
N PRO A 263 6.87 -14.13 37.26
CA PRO A 263 5.84 -13.27 37.80
C PRO A 263 5.96 -13.21 39.34
N PRO A 264 5.63 -12.08 39.98
CA PRO A 264 5.73 -11.91 41.43
C PRO A 264 4.86 -12.89 42.22
N ILE A 265 3.83 -13.46 41.57
CA ILE A 265 2.94 -14.49 42.10
C ILE A 265 2.99 -15.70 41.15
N PRO A 266 3.08 -16.95 41.66
CA PRO A 266 2.99 -18.15 40.84
C PRO A 266 1.71 -18.15 40.01
N GLU A 267 1.85 -18.41 38.72
CA GLU A 267 0.71 -18.39 37.81
C GLU A 267 -0.18 -19.61 38.02
N PRO A 268 -1.51 -19.44 38.15
CA PRO A 268 -2.44 -20.56 38.21
C PRO A 268 -2.35 -21.46 36.96
N PRO A 269 -2.54 -22.78 37.07
CA PRO A 269 -2.45 -23.71 35.92
C PRO A 269 -3.32 -23.30 34.72
N GLN A 270 -4.52 -22.76 34.98
CA GLN A 270 -5.44 -22.29 33.95
C GLN A 270 -4.86 -21.09 33.17
N ALA A 271 -4.27 -20.11 33.86
CA ALA A 271 -3.64 -18.95 33.23
C ALA A 271 -2.40 -19.36 32.42
N SER A 272 -1.62 -20.32 32.92
CA SER A 272 -0.47 -20.88 32.19
C SER A 272 -0.90 -21.59 30.90
N ALA A 273 -1.99 -22.35 30.92
CA ALA A 273 -2.55 -23.00 29.73
C ALA A 273 -3.03 -21.97 28.69
N TRP A 274 -3.74 -20.93 29.11
CA TRP A 274 -4.17 -19.84 28.22
C TRP A 274 -2.99 -19.05 27.65
N ARG A 275 -1.95 -18.76 28.44
CA ARG A 275 -0.75 -18.09 27.92
C ARG A 275 -0.04 -18.95 26.88
N THR A 276 0.15 -20.23 27.17
CA THR A 276 0.78 -21.17 26.21
C THR A 276 -0.01 -21.21 24.90
N LEU A 277 -1.35 -21.20 24.99
CA LEU A 277 -2.20 -21.14 23.81
C LEU A 277 -2.03 -19.84 23.03
N LEU A 278 -2.06 -18.69 23.71
CA LEU A 278 -1.87 -17.38 23.08
C LEU A 278 -0.50 -17.26 22.40
N GLU A 279 0.58 -17.68 23.06
CA GLU A 279 1.93 -17.63 22.51
C GLU A 279 2.07 -18.49 21.26
N ARG A 280 1.41 -19.66 21.23
CA ARG A 280 1.39 -20.56 20.07
C ARG A 280 0.50 -20.07 18.94
N THR A 281 -0.61 -19.40 19.24
CA THR A 281 -1.64 -19.07 18.22
C THR A 281 -1.55 -17.66 17.69
N ILE A 282 -1.09 -16.66 18.45
CA ILE A 282 -0.98 -15.25 18.01
C ILE A 282 -0.31 -15.10 16.64
N PRO A 283 0.84 -15.73 16.34
CA PRO A 283 1.47 -15.63 15.02
C PRO A 283 0.66 -16.25 13.87
N LEU A 284 -0.33 -17.11 14.19
CA LEU A 284 -1.21 -17.76 13.22
C LEU A 284 -2.47 -16.94 12.94
N TRP A 285 -2.83 -16.01 13.83
CA TRP A 285 -3.93 -15.06 13.62
C TRP A 285 -3.54 -13.91 12.68
N THR A 286 -2.25 -13.56 12.62
CA THR A 286 -1.77 -12.49 11.76
C THR A 286 -1.88 -12.86 10.28
N GLY A 287 -2.61 -12.05 9.51
CA GLY A 287 -2.78 -12.22 8.07
C GLY A 287 -3.88 -13.21 7.64
N LEU A 288 -4.68 -13.73 8.58
CA LEU A 288 -5.87 -14.52 8.26
C LEU A 288 -6.86 -13.84 7.30
N PRO A 289 -7.23 -12.55 7.46
CA PRO A 289 -8.26 -11.92 6.66
C PRO A 289 -7.80 -11.51 5.24
N HIS A 290 -6.74 -12.12 4.72
CA HIS A 290 -6.33 -11.93 3.33
C HIS A 290 -7.03 -12.88 2.34
N ARG A 291 -7.80 -13.87 2.84
CA ARG A 291 -8.72 -14.71 2.04
C ARG A 291 -10.03 -14.97 2.78
N PRO A 292 -11.13 -15.23 2.05
CA PRO A 292 -12.40 -15.59 2.68
C PRO A 292 -12.27 -16.89 3.48
N LEU A 293 -12.79 -16.91 4.71
CA LEU A 293 -12.77 -18.09 5.58
C LEU A 293 -13.96 -19.03 5.26
N PRO A 294 -13.76 -20.25 4.71
CA PRO A 294 -14.88 -21.07 4.24
C PRO A 294 -15.40 -22.05 5.31
N ALA A 295 -14.61 -23.05 5.74
CA ALA A 295 -15.15 -24.19 6.52
C ALA A 295 -15.18 -23.98 8.05
N ASP A 296 -14.08 -23.49 8.65
CA ASP A 296 -13.94 -23.36 10.10
C ASP A 296 -14.29 -21.96 10.63
N ARG A 297 -15.00 -21.16 9.84
CA ARG A 297 -15.35 -19.76 10.15
C ARG A 297 -15.94 -19.60 11.55
N GLN A 298 -16.89 -20.44 11.93
CA GLN A 298 -17.53 -20.37 13.25
C GLN A 298 -16.56 -20.70 14.38
N LEU A 299 -15.68 -21.69 14.19
CA LEU A 299 -14.62 -22.01 15.16
C LEU A 299 -13.69 -20.82 15.32
N ILE A 300 -13.21 -20.24 14.21
CA ILE A 300 -12.31 -19.08 14.21
C ILE A 300 -12.95 -17.90 14.94
N TYR A 301 -14.19 -17.54 14.65
CA TYR A 301 -14.85 -16.43 15.35
C TYR A 301 -15.08 -16.68 16.84
N ARG A 302 -15.49 -17.90 17.23
CA ARG A 302 -15.63 -18.27 18.65
C ARG A 302 -14.31 -18.12 19.39
N TRP A 303 -13.21 -18.56 18.78
CA TRP A 303 -11.89 -18.46 19.40
C TRP A 303 -11.30 -17.05 19.33
N ALA A 304 -11.60 -16.28 18.29
CA ALA A 304 -11.27 -14.85 18.23
C ALA A 304 -11.91 -14.11 19.40
N GLU A 305 -13.19 -14.38 19.70
CA GLU A 305 -13.87 -13.79 20.86
C GLU A 305 -13.27 -14.26 22.19
N ARG A 306 -12.98 -15.55 22.35
CA ARG A 306 -12.36 -16.07 23.59
C ARG A 306 -10.98 -15.48 23.85
N LEU A 307 -10.14 -15.41 22.81
CA LEU A 307 -8.74 -14.98 22.95
C LEU A 307 -8.60 -13.47 22.97
N PHE A 308 -9.40 -12.76 22.17
CA PHE A 308 -9.23 -11.32 21.91
C PHE A 308 -10.49 -10.48 22.19
N GLY A 309 -11.54 -11.08 22.74
CA GLY A 309 -12.77 -10.40 23.12
C GLY A 309 -13.58 -9.90 21.91
N VAL A 310 -14.55 -9.02 22.19
CA VAL A 310 -15.33 -8.35 21.14
C VAL A 310 -14.44 -7.53 20.21
N ARG A 311 -13.31 -7.02 20.71
CA ARG A 311 -12.31 -6.34 19.90
C ARG A 311 -11.82 -7.22 18.75
N GLY A 312 -11.37 -8.44 19.02
CA GLY A 312 -10.83 -9.32 17.98
C GLY A 312 -11.90 -9.79 16.98
N VAL A 313 -13.16 -9.93 17.42
CA VAL A 313 -14.29 -10.20 16.51
C VAL A 313 -14.52 -9.02 15.58
N LEU A 314 -14.50 -7.79 16.09
CA LEU A 314 -14.64 -6.59 15.27
C LEU A 314 -13.47 -6.49 14.26
N GLU A 315 -12.23 -6.61 14.72
CA GLU A 315 -11.05 -6.52 13.84
C GLU A 315 -11.09 -7.57 12.72
N LEU A 316 -11.43 -8.82 13.05
CA LEU A 316 -11.55 -9.90 12.06
C LEU A 316 -12.71 -9.65 11.08
N ALA A 317 -13.90 -9.32 11.58
CA ALA A 317 -15.08 -9.11 10.75
C ALA A 317 -14.93 -7.87 9.85
N SER A 318 -14.36 -6.79 10.35
CA SER A 318 -14.08 -5.60 9.57
C SER A 318 -13.08 -5.86 8.45
N ALA A 319 -12.04 -6.66 8.70
CA ALA A 319 -11.08 -7.04 7.67
C ALA A 319 -11.70 -7.95 6.59
N GLU A 320 -12.62 -8.84 6.98
CA GLU A 320 -13.38 -9.64 6.00
C GLU A 320 -14.36 -8.80 5.18
N VAL A 321 -15.01 -7.77 5.77
CA VAL A 321 -15.84 -6.82 5.02
C VAL A 321 -15.01 -6.10 3.96
N ASP A 322 -13.82 -5.63 4.33
CA ASP A 322 -12.93 -4.93 3.40
C ASP A 322 -12.39 -5.85 2.30
N LEU A 323 -12.16 -7.14 2.60
CA LEU A 323 -11.75 -8.14 1.61
C LEU A 323 -12.88 -8.48 0.61
N LEU A 324 -14.10 -8.62 1.11
CA LEU A 324 -15.26 -9.11 0.36
C LEU A 324 -16.10 -7.99 -0.26
N THR A 325 -15.69 -6.73 -0.12
CA THR A 325 -16.37 -5.63 -0.79
C THR A 325 -15.88 -5.48 -2.23
N ALA A 326 -16.80 -5.18 -3.15
CA ALA A 326 -16.45 -4.75 -4.51
C ALA A 326 -16.48 -3.21 -4.63
N GLY A 327 -16.80 -2.50 -3.55
CA GLY A 327 -16.82 -1.04 -3.51
C GLY A 327 -15.44 -0.46 -3.79
N HIS A 328 -15.35 0.43 -4.77
CA HIS A 328 -14.09 1.04 -5.21
C HIS A 328 -13.01 0.04 -5.68
N ALA A 329 -13.41 -1.16 -6.12
CA ALA A 329 -12.49 -2.21 -6.59
C ALA A 329 -12.21 -2.19 -8.10
N ASP A 330 -12.72 -1.18 -8.81
CA ASP A 330 -12.27 -0.84 -10.16
C ASP A 330 -10.92 -0.12 -10.10
N ALA A 331 -10.08 -0.39 -11.09
CA ALA A 331 -8.73 0.11 -11.15
C ALA A 331 -8.31 0.37 -12.60
N SER A 332 -7.21 1.10 -12.78
CA SER A 332 -6.58 1.15 -14.08
C SER A 332 -5.95 -0.19 -14.42
N PHE A 333 -6.00 -0.56 -15.70
CA PHE A 333 -5.40 -1.77 -16.22
C PHE A 333 -3.92 -1.86 -15.85
N ASP A 334 -3.20 -0.75 -16.02
CA ASP A 334 -1.77 -0.63 -15.79
C ASP A 334 -1.41 -0.81 -14.29
N SER A 335 -2.24 -0.27 -13.38
CA SER A 335 -2.02 -0.40 -11.94
C SER A 335 -2.32 -1.83 -11.44
N GLU A 336 -3.32 -2.49 -11.99
CA GLU A 336 -3.58 -3.92 -11.73
C GLU A 336 -2.48 -4.80 -12.32
N LEU A 337 -1.97 -4.47 -13.50
CA LEU A 337 -0.90 -5.23 -14.15
C LEU A 337 0.43 -5.16 -13.38
N SER A 338 0.61 -4.15 -12.54
CA SER A 338 1.73 -4.07 -11.60
C SER A 338 1.75 -5.25 -10.62
N LEU A 339 0.58 -5.83 -10.35
CA LEU A 339 0.34 -7.00 -9.52
C LEU A 339 0.34 -8.30 -10.33
N LEU A 340 0.99 -8.33 -11.50
CA LEU A 340 1.00 -9.51 -12.39
C LEU A 340 1.33 -10.81 -11.66
N TRP A 341 2.20 -10.82 -10.65
CA TRP A 341 2.59 -12.04 -9.91
C TRP A 341 1.80 -12.28 -8.62
N TRP A 342 0.85 -11.41 -8.30
CA TRP A 342 0.02 -11.51 -7.10
C TRP A 342 -1.30 -12.20 -7.40
N ASP A 343 -1.85 -12.86 -6.39
CA ASP A 343 -3.23 -13.32 -6.44
C ASP A 343 -4.16 -12.28 -5.79
N PRO A 344 -5.39 -12.13 -6.28
CA PRO A 344 -6.43 -11.35 -5.60
C PRO A 344 -6.69 -11.80 -4.14
N GLY A 345 -6.32 -13.02 -3.76
CA GLY A 345 -6.37 -13.50 -2.38
C GLY A 345 -5.11 -13.20 -1.55
N LEU A 346 -4.23 -12.30 -1.99
CA LEU A 346 -3.04 -11.84 -1.25
C LEU A 346 -3.04 -10.31 -1.04
N TYR A 347 -3.98 -9.59 -1.65
CA TYR A 347 -4.17 -8.15 -1.48
C TYR A 347 -5.66 -7.81 -1.56
N SER A 348 -6.06 -6.67 -1.01
CA SER A 348 -7.43 -6.18 -1.16
C SER A 348 -7.58 -5.52 -2.53
N VAL A 349 -8.42 -6.09 -3.40
CA VAL A 349 -8.76 -5.48 -4.70
C VAL A 349 -9.59 -4.22 -4.49
N ALA A 350 -10.42 -4.20 -3.44
CA ALA A 350 -11.12 -2.99 -3.05
C ALA A 350 -10.17 -2.00 -2.39
N TRP A 351 -10.42 -0.72 -2.69
CA TRP A 351 -9.67 0.40 -2.14
C TRP A 351 -8.21 0.47 -2.61
N ARG A 352 -7.47 1.40 -2.02
CA ARG A 352 -6.09 1.72 -2.33
C ARG A 352 -5.16 0.75 -1.61
N TRP A 353 -4.30 0.05 -2.35
CA TRP A 353 -3.28 -0.82 -1.77
C TRP A 353 -1.91 -0.14 -1.79
N ASN A 354 -1.23 -0.10 -0.63
CA ASN A 354 0.05 0.59 -0.49
C ASN A 354 1.13 -0.07 -1.35
N SER A 355 1.79 0.72 -2.19
CA SER A 355 2.86 0.26 -3.06
C SER A 355 4.11 -0.10 -2.24
N PRO A 356 4.60 -1.36 -2.31
CA PRO A 356 5.91 -1.73 -1.78
C PRO A 356 7.08 -0.98 -2.44
N LEU A 357 6.86 -0.35 -3.61
CA LEU A 357 7.87 0.41 -4.33
C LEU A 357 7.98 1.87 -3.87
N PHE A 358 6.98 2.39 -3.15
CA PHE A 358 7.00 3.75 -2.60
C PHE A 358 8.25 3.96 -1.74
N GLU A 359 8.85 5.16 -1.79
CA GLU A 359 10.16 5.38 -1.17
C GLU A 359 10.20 5.17 0.35
N ASP A 360 9.06 5.39 1.03
CA ASP A 360 8.92 5.17 2.48
C ASP A 360 8.38 3.76 2.82
N ALA A 361 8.15 2.90 1.82
CA ALA A 361 7.66 1.56 2.05
C ALA A 361 8.76 0.63 2.60
N VAL A 362 8.37 -0.26 3.50
CA VAL A 362 9.25 -1.32 4.01
C VAL A 362 9.08 -2.56 3.12
N PRO A 363 10.12 -2.98 2.37
CA PRO A 363 10.03 -4.16 1.50
C PRO A 363 9.81 -5.42 2.32
N ARG A 364 9.00 -6.34 1.79
CA ARG A 364 8.82 -7.69 2.32
C ARG A 364 9.50 -8.68 1.37
N PRO A 365 10.63 -9.29 1.76
CA PRO A 365 11.43 -10.12 0.86
C PRO A 365 10.70 -11.36 0.33
N ASP A 366 9.71 -11.85 1.08
CA ASP A 366 8.96 -13.07 0.76
C ASP A 366 7.69 -12.80 -0.07
N ASP A 367 7.34 -11.53 -0.31
CA ASP A 367 6.18 -11.16 -1.11
C ASP A 367 6.52 -11.25 -2.61
N PRO A 368 5.54 -11.60 -3.48
CA PRO A 368 5.75 -11.52 -4.91
C PRO A 368 6.15 -10.09 -5.34
N PRO A 369 7.00 -9.94 -6.36
CA PRO A 369 7.44 -8.61 -6.76
C PRO A 369 6.32 -7.82 -7.42
N ILE A 370 6.42 -6.50 -7.31
CA ILE A 370 5.61 -5.56 -8.08
C ILE A 370 6.38 -5.17 -9.33
N LEU A 371 5.71 -5.28 -10.47
CA LEU A 371 6.25 -4.82 -11.75
C LEU A 371 5.86 -3.37 -11.96
N MET A 372 6.76 -2.61 -12.56
CA MET A 372 6.48 -1.24 -12.96
C MET A 372 5.77 -1.24 -14.31
N VAL A 373 4.74 -0.42 -14.48
CA VAL A 373 3.97 -0.33 -15.72
C VAL A 373 3.91 1.10 -16.22
N SER A 374 4.13 1.29 -17.53
CA SER A 374 3.94 2.55 -18.25
C SER A 374 3.22 2.29 -19.57
N ARG A 375 2.42 3.26 -20.02
CA ARG A 375 1.60 3.15 -21.22
C ARG A 375 2.15 3.98 -22.37
N LEU A 376 2.29 3.36 -23.54
CA LEU A 376 2.50 4.04 -24.82
C LEU A 376 1.17 4.08 -25.57
N ASP A 377 0.40 5.14 -25.30
CA ASP A 377 -0.90 5.38 -25.90
C ASP A 377 -1.16 6.89 -26.00
N ALA A 378 -1.79 7.33 -27.09
CA ALA A 378 -2.12 8.71 -27.40
C ALA A 378 -3.25 8.72 -28.45
N PRO A 379 -3.90 9.86 -28.73
CA PRO A 379 -5.05 9.90 -29.65
C PRO A 379 -4.79 9.32 -31.05
N THR A 380 -3.53 9.32 -31.50
CA THR A 380 -3.12 8.68 -32.76
C THR A 380 -1.84 7.87 -32.60
N VAL A 381 -1.60 6.97 -33.55
CA VAL A 381 -0.38 6.13 -33.61
C VAL A 381 0.88 6.97 -33.74
N GLU A 382 0.83 8.03 -34.53
CA GLU A 382 1.96 8.96 -34.75
C GLU A 382 2.32 9.68 -33.46
N LEU A 383 1.31 10.19 -32.73
CA LEU A 383 1.53 10.81 -31.42
C LEU A 383 2.10 9.80 -30.42
N THR A 384 1.63 8.55 -30.46
CA THR A 384 2.10 7.47 -29.59
C THR A 384 3.58 7.15 -29.82
N LYS A 385 3.98 6.95 -31.09
CA LYS A 385 5.40 6.79 -31.47
C LYS A 385 6.22 8.01 -31.08
N GLY A 386 5.63 9.20 -31.22
CA GLY A 386 6.21 10.46 -30.80
C GLY A 386 6.58 10.52 -29.31
N LEU A 387 5.86 9.84 -28.41
CA LEU A 387 6.23 9.78 -26.98
C LEU A 387 7.65 9.23 -26.78
N VAL A 388 8.01 8.20 -27.55
CA VAL A 388 9.33 7.58 -27.53
C VAL A 388 10.36 8.46 -28.23
N ASP A 389 10.02 8.98 -29.41
CA ASP A 389 10.95 9.75 -30.22
C ASP A 389 11.36 11.05 -29.52
N LYS A 390 10.39 11.76 -28.93
CA LYS A 390 10.64 13.00 -28.17
C LYS A 390 11.43 12.74 -26.87
N ALA A 391 11.22 11.60 -26.22
CA ALA A 391 11.99 11.21 -25.03
C ALA A 391 13.48 11.00 -25.40
N LEU A 392 13.75 10.28 -26.49
CA LEU A 392 15.11 10.06 -26.99
C LEU A 392 15.76 11.36 -27.49
N ASP A 393 14.99 12.24 -28.13
CA ASP A 393 15.49 13.55 -28.56
C ASP A 393 15.91 14.39 -27.34
N ALA A 394 15.10 14.42 -26.28
CA ALA A 394 15.43 15.13 -25.05
C ALA A 394 16.64 14.52 -24.33
N GLU A 395 16.76 13.19 -24.29
CA GLU A 395 17.95 12.48 -23.78
C GLU A 395 19.22 12.88 -24.52
N ARG A 396 19.13 13.05 -25.84
CA ARG A 396 20.27 13.39 -26.69
C ARG A 396 20.65 14.87 -26.63
N PHE A 397 19.67 15.77 -26.58
CA PHE A 397 19.89 17.20 -26.80
C PHE A 397 19.66 18.09 -25.57
N GLY A 398 19.20 17.50 -24.46
CA GLY A 398 18.79 18.24 -23.28
C GLY A 398 17.28 18.49 -23.27
N LEU A 399 16.64 18.33 -22.11
CA LEU A 399 15.31 18.90 -21.89
C LEU A 399 15.47 20.41 -21.69
N ARG A 400 14.76 21.22 -22.47
CA ARG A 400 14.82 22.70 -22.42
C ARG A 400 13.43 23.27 -22.25
N GLY A 401 13.35 24.46 -21.67
CA GLY A 401 12.10 25.20 -21.56
C GLY A 401 11.88 25.79 -20.18
N THR A 402 10.63 26.11 -19.89
CA THR A 402 10.17 26.65 -18.62
C THR A 402 9.54 25.54 -17.78
N VAL A 403 9.83 25.56 -16.48
CA VAL A 403 9.19 24.72 -15.47
C VAL A 403 8.06 25.53 -14.84
N TYR A 404 6.84 25.02 -14.96
CA TYR A 404 5.62 25.64 -14.45
C TYR A 404 5.08 24.86 -13.26
N PHE A 405 4.81 25.58 -12.17
CA PHE A 405 4.01 25.08 -11.05
C PHE A 405 2.78 25.96 -10.90
N ASP A 406 1.60 25.34 -10.97
CA ASP A 406 0.32 26.02 -10.81
C ASP A 406 -0.28 25.66 -9.44
N ALA A 407 0.05 26.51 -8.46
CA ALA A 407 -0.43 26.44 -7.10
C ALA A 407 -1.58 27.44 -6.88
N ARG A 408 -2.27 27.33 -5.74
CA ARG A 408 -3.37 28.19 -5.32
C ARG A 408 -3.06 28.98 -4.05
N GLY A 409 -1.86 28.80 -3.49
CA GLY A 409 -1.42 29.49 -2.27
C GLY A 409 -2.08 28.96 -0.99
N LEU A 410 -2.65 27.75 -1.03
CA LEU A 410 -3.27 27.11 0.12
C LEU A 410 -2.21 26.78 1.18
N GLN A 411 -2.54 27.02 2.44
CA GLN A 411 -1.70 26.61 3.58
C GLN A 411 -2.25 25.34 4.20
N PRO A 412 -1.40 24.40 4.62
CA PRO A 412 -1.84 23.17 5.26
C PRO A 412 -2.48 23.47 6.62
N ASP A 413 -3.74 23.04 6.80
CA ASP A 413 -4.44 23.06 8.08
C ASP A 413 -4.43 21.66 8.73
N GLY A 414 -3.24 21.25 9.19
CA GLY A 414 -3.01 19.96 9.83
C GLY A 414 -2.75 18.79 8.86
N PRO A 415 -2.46 17.60 9.39
CA PRO A 415 -1.98 16.46 8.59
C PRO A 415 -3.07 15.79 7.72
N THR A 416 -4.33 16.09 7.97
CA THR A 416 -5.48 15.55 7.22
C THR A 416 -5.88 16.43 6.04
N ASP A 417 -5.39 17.67 5.96
CA ASP A 417 -5.63 18.57 4.85
C ASP A 417 -4.72 18.24 3.66
N THR A 418 -5.17 17.28 2.85
CA THR A 418 -4.42 16.86 1.65
C THR A 418 -4.26 17.99 0.64
N TYR A 419 -5.21 18.93 0.55
CA TYR A 419 -5.14 20.02 -0.42
C TYR A 419 -4.05 21.03 -0.05
N GLY A 420 -4.04 21.52 1.19
CA GLY A 420 -2.99 22.41 1.66
C GLY A 420 -1.59 21.77 1.64
N VAL A 421 -1.50 20.46 1.93
CA VAL A 421 -0.23 19.71 1.83
C VAL A 421 0.30 19.65 0.39
N TYR A 422 -0.54 19.29 -0.59
CA TYR A 422 -0.10 19.21 -1.98
C TYR A 422 0.18 20.58 -2.60
N ASP A 423 -0.59 21.62 -2.21
CA ASP A 423 -0.33 22.99 -2.64
C ASP A 423 1.01 23.50 -2.10
N HIS A 424 1.29 23.23 -0.82
CA HIS A 424 2.59 23.51 -0.23
C HIS A 424 3.71 22.80 -0.99
N SER A 425 3.52 21.53 -1.33
CA SER A 425 4.49 20.73 -2.09
C SER A 425 4.80 21.30 -3.47
N LEU A 426 3.83 21.93 -4.16
CA LEU A 426 4.10 22.66 -5.43
C LEU A 426 5.07 23.82 -5.22
N ARG A 427 4.91 24.58 -4.13
CA ARG A 427 5.78 25.71 -3.79
C ARG A 427 7.18 25.25 -3.38
N GLU A 428 7.26 24.12 -2.68
CA GLU A 428 8.54 23.46 -2.37
C GLU A 428 9.22 22.95 -3.65
N ALA A 429 8.47 22.33 -4.57
CA ALA A 429 8.99 21.89 -5.87
C ALA A 429 9.57 23.05 -6.69
N ALA A 430 8.88 24.19 -6.73
CA ALA A 430 9.38 25.40 -7.38
C ALA A 430 10.70 25.91 -6.77
N THR A 431 10.82 25.82 -5.44
CA THR A 431 12.06 26.20 -4.73
C THR A 431 13.19 25.21 -5.05
N LEU A 432 12.91 23.91 -5.00
CA LEU A 432 13.87 22.86 -5.35
C LEU A 432 14.44 23.02 -6.77
N VAL A 433 13.60 23.33 -7.76
CA VAL A 433 14.07 23.52 -9.15
C VAL A 433 15.00 24.73 -9.24
N LYS A 434 14.65 25.85 -8.58
CA LYS A 434 15.50 27.07 -8.54
C LYS A 434 16.85 26.84 -7.88
N ASP A 435 16.88 25.99 -6.85
CA ASP A 435 18.10 25.70 -6.09
C ASP A 435 19.01 24.68 -6.81
N LEU A 436 18.42 23.68 -7.45
CA LEU A 436 19.15 22.54 -8.02
C LEU A 436 19.49 22.68 -9.50
N SER A 437 18.84 23.57 -10.25
CA SER A 437 18.95 23.62 -11.71
C SER A 437 19.05 25.05 -12.26
N ALA A 438 19.25 25.17 -13.57
CA ALA A 438 19.25 26.43 -14.30
C ALA A 438 17.91 26.74 -15.00
N TYR A 439 16.88 25.90 -14.81
CA TYR A 439 15.59 26.11 -15.47
C TYR A 439 14.96 27.43 -15.07
N HIS A 440 14.30 28.08 -16.03
CA HIS A 440 13.38 29.17 -15.72
C HIS A 440 12.14 28.58 -15.03
N VAL A 441 11.80 29.09 -13.84
CA VAL A 441 10.70 28.58 -13.02
C VAL A 441 9.62 29.63 -12.87
N VAL A 442 8.40 29.30 -13.29
CA VAL A 442 7.19 30.09 -13.09
C VAL A 442 6.33 29.38 -12.05
N LEU A 443 6.00 30.09 -10.98
CA LEU A 443 5.10 29.62 -9.93
C LEU A 443 3.87 30.54 -9.93
N ASP A 444 2.73 30.00 -10.33
CA ASP A 444 1.44 30.66 -10.14
C ASP A 444 0.88 30.30 -8.76
N GLN A 445 0.24 31.28 -8.10
CA GLN A 445 -0.43 31.11 -6.81
C GLN A 445 -1.84 31.73 -6.81
N ALA A 446 -2.33 32.23 -7.95
CA ALA A 446 -3.61 32.93 -8.04
C ALA A 446 -4.71 32.02 -8.62
N GLU A 447 -5.87 31.97 -7.95
CA GLU A 447 -7.11 31.49 -8.59
C GLU A 447 -7.80 32.66 -9.35
N PRO A 448 -8.38 32.47 -10.55
CA PRO A 448 -8.31 31.37 -11.51
C PRO A 448 -7.84 31.88 -12.89
N THR A 449 -6.54 31.98 -13.14
CA THR A 449 -6.06 32.43 -14.46
C THR A 449 -4.92 31.57 -14.95
N MET A 450 -5.18 30.70 -15.94
CA MET A 450 -4.10 30.10 -16.71
C MET A 450 -3.64 31.09 -17.78
N ALA A 451 -2.48 31.68 -17.55
CA ALA A 451 -1.78 32.42 -18.60
C ALA A 451 -1.25 31.46 -19.67
N SER A 452 -0.92 31.98 -20.85
CA SER A 452 -0.20 31.21 -21.87
C SER A 452 1.10 30.63 -21.31
N MET A 453 1.30 29.32 -21.47
CA MET A 453 2.48 28.57 -20.99
C MET A 453 3.28 28.03 -22.19
N PRO A 454 4.12 28.86 -22.84
CA PRO A 454 4.94 28.42 -23.95
C PRO A 454 6.19 27.64 -23.49
N ASN A 455 6.72 26.79 -24.38
CA ASN A 455 8.01 26.11 -24.22
C ASN A 455 8.11 25.30 -22.91
N VAL A 456 7.07 24.55 -22.56
CA VAL A 456 7.01 23.78 -21.31
C VAL A 456 8.04 22.66 -21.32
N ALA A 457 8.85 22.60 -20.27
CA ALA A 457 9.74 21.48 -19.96
C ALA A 457 9.14 20.56 -18.87
N LEU A 458 8.61 21.17 -17.81
CA LEU A 458 7.89 20.48 -16.74
C LEU A 458 6.65 21.30 -16.37
N TYR A 459 5.52 20.63 -16.20
CA TYR A 459 4.30 21.23 -15.64
C TYR A 459 3.74 20.34 -14.53
N ILE A 460 3.50 20.91 -13.34
CA ILE A 460 2.71 20.23 -12.29
C ILE A 460 1.75 21.24 -11.68
N GLY A 461 0.47 20.89 -11.60
CA GLY A 461 -0.48 21.89 -11.15
C GLY A 461 -1.87 21.40 -10.80
N TRP A 462 -2.60 22.29 -10.15
CA TRP A 462 -4.04 22.20 -9.99
C TRP A 462 -4.75 22.56 -11.28
N TYR A 463 -5.94 22.02 -11.49
CA TYR A 463 -6.80 22.56 -12.54
C TYR A 463 -8.27 22.22 -12.36
N ARG A 464 -9.12 22.86 -13.17
CA ARG A 464 -10.56 22.57 -13.18
C ARG A 464 -10.79 21.18 -13.74
N LEU A 465 -11.42 20.35 -12.92
CA LEU A 465 -11.78 18.97 -13.21
C LEU A 465 -12.36 18.82 -14.63
N ARG A 466 -11.74 17.96 -15.44
CA ARG A 466 -12.19 17.57 -16.79
C ARG A 466 -12.45 18.72 -17.76
N SER A 467 -11.60 19.76 -17.73
CA SER A 467 -11.84 20.98 -18.50
C SER A 467 -10.61 21.51 -19.24
N TYR A 468 -9.80 20.68 -19.91
CA TYR A 468 -8.53 21.10 -20.52
C TYR A 468 -8.58 22.46 -21.25
N GLU A 469 -7.72 23.39 -20.85
CA GLU A 469 -7.51 24.67 -21.52
C GLU A 469 -6.24 24.58 -22.39
N ASP A 470 -6.36 25.02 -23.64
CA ASP A 470 -5.29 24.94 -24.64
C ASP A 470 -4.31 26.10 -24.51
N VAL A 471 -3.61 26.16 -23.38
CA VAL A 471 -2.62 27.22 -23.06
C VAL A 471 -1.18 26.76 -23.20
N PHE A 472 -0.95 25.48 -23.44
CA PHE A 472 0.37 24.84 -23.38
C PHE A 472 1.01 24.71 -24.75
N SER A 473 2.32 24.97 -24.82
CA SER A 473 3.19 24.50 -25.90
C SER A 473 4.30 23.66 -25.31
N PHE A 474 4.30 22.35 -25.58
CA PHE A 474 5.23 21.39 -24.99
C PHE A 474 6.49 21.22 -25.84
N ASN A 475 7.66 21.33 -25.20
CA ASN A 475 8.91 20.97 -25.86
C ASN A 475 9.09 19.45 -25.93
N PRO A 476 9.89 18.92 -26.89
CA PRO A 476 10.33 17.53 -26.87
C PRO A 476 10.96 17.18 -25.52
N GLY A 477 10.49 16.09 -24.91
CA GLY A 477 10.86 15.69 -23.56
C GLY A 477 9.99 16.24 -22.44
N ALA A 478 9.00 17.09 -22.73
CA ALA A 478 8.15 17.68 -21.70
C ALA A 478 7.40 16.63 -20.88
N ILE A 479 7.45 16.79 -19.56
CA ILE A 479 6.72 15.96 -18.59
C ILE A 479 5.69 16.85 -17.92
N GLY A 480 4.48 16.36 -17.68
CA GLY A 480 3.59 17.10 -16.80
C GLY A 480 2.32 16.39 -16.43
N TYR A 481 1.70 16.82 -15.34
CA TYR A 481 0.42 16.27 -14.91
C TYR A 481 -0.42 17.28 -14.16
N HIS A 482 -1.73 17.06 -14.25
CA HIS A 482 -2.72 17.80 -13.48
C HIS A 482 -3.26 16.93 -12.34
N MET A 483 -3.35 17.53 -11.16
CA MET A 483 -3.89 16.90 -9.96
C MET A 483 -5.41 17.05 -9.93
N ALA A 484 -6.09 16.29 -10.79
CA ALA A 484 -7.55 16.24 -10.89
C ALA A 484 -8.03 14.80 -11.18
N SER A 485 -9.24 14.46 -10.74
CA SER A 485 -9.78 13.12 -10.91
C SER A 485 -10.29 12.86 -12.33
N ALA A 486 -10.33 11.58 -12.74
CA ALA A 486 -10.91 11.18 -14.02
C ALA A 486 -10.32 11.89 -15.26
N GLU A 487 -9.02 12.24 -15.21
CA GLU A 487 -8.31 12.93 -16.30
C GLU A 487 -7.78 11.99 -17.39
N ALA A 488 -7.90 10.67 -17.19
CA ALA A 488 -7.53 9.60 -18.13
C ALA A 488 -8.70 8.63 -18.36
N VAL A 489 -9.95 9.13 -18.38
CA VAL A 489 -11.12 8.28 -18.62
C VAL A 489 -11.06 7.65 -20.00
N THR A 490 -10.71 8.37 -21.06
CA THR A 490 -10.44 7.79 -22.38
C THR A 490 -9.36 8.61 -23.06
N ILE A 491 -8.62 7.98 -23.97
CA ILE A 491 -7.55 8.62 -24.75
C ILE A 491 -7.97 8.85 -26.20
N HIS A 492 -9.00 8.15 -26.66
CA HIS A 492 -9.38 8.08 -28.08
C HIS A 492 -10.71 8.78 -28.40
N ASP A 493 -11.56 9.08 -27.41
CA ASP A 493 -12.77 9.86 -27.66
C ASP A 493 -12.41 11.33 -28.00
N PRO A 494 -12.73 11.82 -29.21
CA PRO A 494 -12.45 13.20 -29.58
C PRO A 494 -13.15 14.24 -28.69
N ASN A 495 -14.26 13.86 -28.05
CA ASN A 495 -15.03 14.73 -27.15
C ASN A 495 -14.50 14.76 -25.71
N GLU A 496 -13.51 13.93 -25.37
CA GLU A 496 -12.89 13.94 -24.04
C GLU A 496 -12.18 15.28 -23.79
N ARG A 497 -12.46 15.84 -22.61
CA ARG A 497 -11.96 17.14 -22.12
C ARG A 497 -10.92 16.99 -21.01
N GLY A 498 -10.67 15.77 -20.56
CA GLY A 498 -9.63 15.45 -19.59
C GLY A 498 -8.23 15.75 -20.10
N TRP A 499 -7.32 15.97 -19.16
CA TRP A 499 -5.95 16.37 -19.38
C TRP A 499 -5.17 15.38 -20.22
N CYS A 500 -5.21 14.07 -19.92
CA CYS A 500 -4.30 13.12 -20.56
C CYS A 500 -4.50 13.08 -22.08
N LYS A 501 -5.75 12.87 -22.54
CA LYS A 501 -6.08 12.87 -23.97
C LYS A 501 -5.64 14.16 -24.66
N ASN A 502 -5.91 15.31 -24.05
CA ASN A 502 -5.67 16.60 -24.70
C ASN A 502 -4.18 17.02 -24.66
N ALA A 503 -3.48 16.81 -23.54
CA ALA A 503 -2.04 17.06 -23.44
C ALA A 503 -1.24 16.14 -24.38
N LEU A 504 -1.61 14.86 -24.48
CA LEU A 504 -1.05 13.92 -25.46
C LEU A 504 -1.34 14.38 -26.90
N GLY A 505 -2.57 14.83 -27.17
CA GLY A 505 -2.97 15.45 -28.43
C GLY A 505 -2.18 16.71 -28.80
N ARG A 506 -1.69 17.45 -27.80
CA ARG A 506 -0.84 18.64 -27.95
C ARG A 506 0.65 18.35 -27.87
N GLY A 507 1.03 17.08 -27.84
CA GLY A 507 2.41 16.67 -28.01
C GLY A 507 3.25 16.71 -26.74
N ILE A 508 2.66 16.63 -25.54
CA ILE A 508 3.44 16.31 -24.33
C ILE A 508 4.18 14.96 -24.53
N THR A 509 5.33 14.79 -23.88
CA THR A 509 6.17 13.58 -24.03
C THR A 509 5.83 12.52 -22.99
N ALA A 510 5.52 12.95 -21.77
CA ALA A 510 5.02 12.07 -20.73
C ALA A 510 4.00 12.78 -19.84
N THR A 511 3.03 12.02 -19.35
CA THR A 511 2.00 12.51 -18.44
C THR A 511 1.46 11.40 -17.55
N LEU A 512 0.62 11.75 -16.58
CA LEU A 512 -0.12 10.79 -15.78
C LEU A 512 -1.51 11.33 -15.46
N GLY A 513 -2.44 10.43 -15.17
CA GLY A 513 -3.79 10.77 -14.77
C GLY A 513 -4.54 9.57 -14.25
N SER A 514 -5.81 9.78 -13.90
CA SER A 514 -6.65 8.76 -13.29
C SER A 514 -7.82 8.35 -14.18
N VAL A 515 -8.13 7.06 -14.21
CA VAL A 515 -9.27 6.50 -14.98
C VAL A 515 -10.63 6.71 -14.29
N GLY A 516 -10.63 7.26 -13.06
CA GLY A 516 -11.77 7.56 -12.21
C GLY A 516 -11.32 8.37 -10.99
N GLU A 517 -12.05 8.36 -9.88
CA GLU A 517 -11.69 9.12 -8.67
C GLU A 517 -10.51 8.48 -7.90
N PRO A 518 -9.33 9.13 -7.84
CA PRO A 518 -8.16 8.54 -7.22
C PRO A 518 -7.94 8.99 -5.77
N TYR A 519 -8.63 10.02 -5.28
CA TYR A 519 -8.17 10.87 -4.17
C TYR A 519 -6.82 11.56 -4.48
N LEU A 520 -6.63 12.73 -3.89
CA LEU A 520 -5.47 13.57 -4.17
C LEU A 520 -4.14 12.89 -3.81
N ASP A 521 -4.11 12.15 -2.71
CA ASP A 521 -2.91 11.49 -2.20
C ASP A 521 -2.46 10.27 -3.01
N ALA A 522 -3.18 9.91 -4.08
CA ALA A 522 -2.73 8.93 -5.07
C ALA A 522 -1.82 9.52 -6.15
N PHE A 523 -1.83 10.85 -6.35
CA PHE A 523 -0.89 11.50 -7.26
C PHE A 523 0.52 11.48 -6.66
N PRO A 524 1.57 11.43 -7.51
CA PRO A 524 2.90 11.78 -7.05
C PRO A 524 2.92 13.15 -6.38
N GLU A 525 3.47 13.20 -5.17
CA GLU A 525 3.65 14.44 -4.45
C GLU A 525 4.67 15.34 -5.20
N PRO A 526 4.30 16.58 -5.58
CA PRO A 526 5.09 17.41 -6.51
C PRO A 526 6.56 17.60 -6.14
N ALA A 527 6.87 17.92 -4.87
CA ALA A 527 8.25 18.10 -4.42
C ALA A 527 9.05 16.80 -4.50
N ARG A 528 8.47 15.66 -4.10
CA ARG A 528 9.12 14.34 -4.17
C ARG A 528 9.37 13.93 -5.61
N PHE A 529 8.36 14.04 -6.47
CA PHE A 529 8.46 13.72 -7.90
C PHE A 529 9.55 14.56 -8.57
N THR A 530 9.51 15.87 -8.36
CA THR A 530 10.47 16.83 -8.93
C THR A 530 11.88 16.55 -8.43
N ARG A 531 12.08 16.29 -7.13
CA ARG A 531 13.38 15.96 -6.55
C ARG A 531 14.00 14.72 -7.18
N LEU A 532 13.22 13.64 -7.33
CA LEU A 532 13.72 12.40 -7.93
C LEU A 532 13.97 12.54 -9.43
N LEU A 533 13.12 13.28 -10.15
CA LEU A 533 13.32 13.58 -11.56
C LEU A 533 14.61 14.39 -11.80
N LEU A 534 14.81 15.47 -11.02
CA LEU A 534 16.01 16.32 -11.09
C LEU A 534 17.28 15.65 -10.58
N SER A 535 17.19 14.49 -9.93
CA SER A 535 18.38 13.74 -9.56
C SER A 535 19.14 13.22 -10.79
N GLY A 536 18.44 13.05 -11.93
CA GLY A 536 18.99 12.40 -13.11
C GLY A 536 19.47 10.96 -12.84
N LYS A 537 19.09 10.34 -11.71
CA LYS A 537 19.44 8.95 -11.38
C LYS A 537 18.43 7.98 -12.00
N TYR A 538 17.15 8.29 -11.85
CA TYR A 538 16.03 7.41 -12.16
C TYR A 538 15.44 7.71 -13.55
N PRO A 539 15.06 6.69 -14.33
CA PRO A 539 14.15 6.85 -15.45
C PRO A 539 12.72 7.14 -14.94
N LEU A 540 11.86 7.65 -15.83
CA LEU A 540 10.52 8.15 -15.54
C LEU A 540 9.68 7.14 -14.74
N VAL A 541 9.72 5.87 -15.11
CA VAL A 541 8.90 4.84 -14.45
C VAL A 541 9.31 4.64 -12.99
N GLU A 542 10.61 4.68 -12.68
CA GLU A 542 11.08 4.56 -11.30
C GLU A 542 10.72 5.78 -10.47
N VAL A 543 10.80 6.99 -11.05
CA VAL A 543 10.32 8.23 -10.40
C VAL A 543 8.85 8.10 -10.03
N TYR A 544 8.03 7.61 -10.96
CA TYR A 544 6.60 7.38 -10.73
C TYR A 544 6.38 6.38 -9.58
N TYR A 545 6.93 5.16 -9.63
CA TYR A 545 6.67 4.16 -8.59
C TYR A 545 7.29 4.47 -7.22
N LEU A 546 8.39 5.25 -7.17
CA LEU A 546 8.95 5.74 -5.91
C LEU A 546 8.06 6.81 -5.25
N THR A 547 7.19 7.47 -6.01
CA THR A 547 6.33 8.57 -5.53
C THR A 547 4.84 8.25 -5.53
N SER A 548 4.43 7.18 -6.20
CA SER A 548 3.07 6.65 -6.15
C SER A 548 2.86 5.81 -4.89
N ARG A 549 1.98 6.30 -4.01
CA ARG A 549 1.65 5.63 -2.75
C ARG A 549 0.88 4.33 -2.94
N TYR A 550 0.14 4.21 -4.05
CA TYR A 550 -0.82 3.13 -4.25
C TYR A 550 -0.64 2.42 -5.60
N VAL A 551 -0.89 1.11 -5.58
CA VAL A 551 -1.09 0.24 -6.75
C VAL A 551 -2.45 -0.48 -6.62
N SER A 552 -2.89 -1.20 -7.65
CA SER A 552 -4.29 -1.65 -7.79
C SER A 552 -5.32 -0.51 -7.76
N TRP A 553 -4.90 0.70 -8.11
CA TRP A 553 -5.75 1.90 -8.04
C TRP A 553 -5.95 2.52 -9.41
N ARG A 554 -6.38 3.78 -9.47
CA ARG A 554 -6.87 4.40 -10.71
C ARG A 554 -5.81 5.15 -11.53
N MET A 555 -4.57 5.20 -11.08
CA MET A 555 -3.53 6.00 -11.74
C MET A 555 -2.92 5.27 -12.96
N VAL A 556 -2.58 6.04 -14.00
CA VAL A 556 -1.91 5.58 -15.21
C VAL A 556 -0.77 6.53 -15.55
N LEU A 557 0.41 5.99 -15.83
CA LEU A 557 1.56 6.70 -16.39
C LEU A 557 1.57 6.52 -17.90
N PHE A 558 1.65 7.62 -18.65
CA PHE A 558 1.81 7.66 -20.10
C PHE A 558 3.21 8.17 -20.46
N GLY A 559 3.92 7.43 -21.29
CA GLY A 559 5.25 7.80 -21.77
C GLY A 559 6.22 6.63 -21.79
N ASP A 560 7.40 6.88 -22.34
CA ASP A 560 8.48 5.91 -22.37
C ASP A 560 9.01 5.66 -20.95
N PRO A 561 8.90 4.44 -20.40
CA PRO A 561 9.34 4.14 -19.03
C PRO A 561 10.84 4.33 -18.82
N LEU A 562 11.65 4.18 -19.87
CA LEU A 562 13.10 4.35 -19.84
C LEU A 562 13.52 5.80 -20.00
N TYR A 563 12.56 6.72 -20.22
CA TYR A 563 12.86 8.13 -20.42
C TYR A 563 13.58 8.71 -19.20
N LYS A 564 14.80 9.20 -19.42
CA LYS A 564 15.64 9.77 -18.38
C LYS A 564 16.04 11.19 -18.78
N PRO A 565 15.24 12.22 -18.44
CA PRO A 565 15.55 13.58 -18.84
C PRO A 565 16.93 13.99 -18.30
N PRO A 566 17.85 14.45 -19.15
CA PRO A 566 19.12 15.00 -18.69
C PRO A 566 18.82 16.28 -17.94
N VAL A 567 19.33 16.35 -16.72
CA VAL A 567 19.21 17.54 -15.88
C VAL A 567 20.41 18.43 -16.20
N ASP A 568 20.15 19.69 -16.56
CA ASP A 568 21.21 20.68 -16.71
C ASP A 568 22.10 20.66 -15.45
N GLN A 569 23.43 20.65 -15.66
CA GLN A 569 24.42 20.29 -14.63
C GLN A 569 24.04 20.83 -13.24
N PRO A 570 23.83 19.96 -12.24
CA PRO A 570 23.41 20.41 -10.92
C PRO A 570 24.46 21.37 -10.35
N ARG A 571 24.01 22.46 -9.72
CA ARG A 571 24.93 23.36 -9.01
C ARG A 571 25.75 22.53 -7.99
N PRO A 572 27.10 22.52 -8.06
CA PRO A 572 27.94 21.54 -7.35
C PRO A 572 27.77 21.48 -5.82
N SER A 573 27.24 22.54 -5.20
CA SER A 573 27.04 22.62 -3.76
C SER A 573 25.81 21.88 -3.24
N ALA A 574 24.81 21.58 -4.09
CA ALA A 574 23.52 21.06 -3.64
C ALA A 574 23.33 19.54 -3.85
N ALA A 575 24.03 18.92 -4.80
CA ALA A 575 23.87 17.50 -5.13
C ALA A 575 24.42 16.53 -4.06
N ARG A 576 25.28 17.01 -3.14
CA ARG A 576 26.02 16.16 -2.19
C ARG A 576 25.23 15.74 -0.94
N SER A 577 24.02 16.26 -0.74
CA SER A 577 23.20 16.04 0.47
C SER A 577 21.89 15.26 0.24
N LEU A 578 21.53 14.96 -1.01
CA LEU A 578 20.28 14.26 -1.33
C LEU A 578 20.41 12.75 -1.04
N ARG A 579 19.81 12.29 0.05
CA ARG A 579 19.57 10.85 0.27
C ARG A 579 18.53 10.37 -0.72
N LEU A 580 18.95 9.55 -1.67
CA LEU A 580 18.08 8.94 -2.67
C LEU A 580 17.74 7.50 -2.25
N PRO A 581 16.51 7.02 -2.50
CA PRO A 581 16.12 5.65 -2.19
C PRO A 581 16.88 4.63 -3.05
N VAL A 582 16.71 3.33 -2.76
CA VAL A 582 17.18 2.26 -3.66
C VAL A 582 16.24 2.20 -4.86
N ALA A 583 16.80 2.12 -6.07
CA ALA A 583 16.00 2.06 -7.29
C ALA A 583 15.12 0.80 -7.29
N PRO A 584 13.86 0.86 -7.74
CA PRO A 584 13.01 -0.33 -7.88
C PRO A 584 13.68 -1.46 -8.67
N SER A 585 14.42 -1.15 -9.75
CA SER A 585 15.12 -2.15 -10.56
C SER A 585 16.29 -2.84 -9.84
N GLU A 586 16.91 -2.17 -8.87
CA GLU A 586 18.01 -2.68 -8.03
C GLU A 586 17.51 -3.64 -6.93
N ARG A 587 16.19 -3.68 -6.66
CA ARG A 587 15.64 -4.54 -5.60
C ARG A 587 15.66 -6.02 -6.02
N PRO A 588 15.96 -6.95 -5.11
CA PRO A 588 15.88 -8.37 -5.39
C PRO A 588 14.46 -8.77 -5.82
N MET A 589 14.35 -9.46 -6.96
CA MET A 589 13.07 -9.93 -7.49
C MET A 589 12.75 -11.39 -7.12
N GLY A 590 13.78 -12.21 -6.86
CA GLY A 590 13.62 -13.65 -6.71
C GLY A 590 13.07 -14.30 -7.99
N HIS A 591 12.44 -15.47 -7.83
CA HIS A 591 11.70 -16.16 -8.90
C HIS A 591 10.19 -16.02 -8.63
N PRO A 592 9.47 -15.13 -9.34
CA PRO A 592 8.12 -14.72 -8.91
C PRO A 592 7.08 -15.86 -8.81
N PRO A 593 7.01 -16.83 -9.75
CA PRO A 593 6.12 -17.98 -9.61
C PRO A 593 6.38 -18.80 -8.34
N THR A 594 7.66 -18.92 -7.94
CA THR A 594 8.04 -19.65 -6.74
C THR A 594 7.65 -18.90 -5.48
N LEU A 595 7.86 -17.58 -5.45
CA LEU A 595 7.44 -16.72 -4.34
C LEU A 595 5.93 -16.77 -4.16
N LEU A 596 5.15 -16.63 -5.24
CA LEU A 596 3.68 -16.74 -5.20
C LEU A 596 3.23 -18.07 -4.57
N GLU A 597 3.81 -19.17 -5.03
CA GLU A 597 3.47 -20.50 -4.53
C GLU A 597 3.90 -20.71 -3.06
N GLN A 598 5.02 -20.12 -2.65
CA GLN A 598 5.44 -20.09 -1.24
C GLN A 598 4.47 -19.29 -0.38
N SER A 599 4.05 -18.10 -0.82
CA SER A 599 3.07 -17.26 -0.11
C SER A 599 1.73 -18.00 0.06
N ARG A 600 1.26 -18.70 -0.99
CA ARG A 600 0.05 -19.55 -0.95
C ARG A 600 0.18 -20.67 0.07
N ARG A 601 1.26 -21.44 0.01
CA ARG A 601 1.51 -22.56 0.94
C ARG A 601 1.63 -22.07 2.38
N ALA A 602 2.37 -20.99 2.61
CA ALA A 602 2.52 -20.39 3.94
C ALA A 602 1.17 -19.90 4.51
N TYR A 603 0.29 -19.35 3.68
CA TYR A 603 -1.08 -19.00 4.11
C TYR A 603 -1.88 -20.23 4.52
N LEU A 604 -1.98 -21.24 3.65
CA LEU A 604 -2.77 -22.45 3.92
C LEU A 604 -2.25 -23.21 5.15
N GLN A 605 -0.94 -23.37 5.27
CA GLN A 605 -0.32 -24.04 6.41
C GLN A 605 -0.60 -23.31 7.72
N ARG A 606 -0.58 -21.97 7.73
CA ARG A 606 -0.94 -21.19 8.93
C ARG A 606 -2.40 -21.40 9.34
N LEU A 607 -3.31 -21.37 8.37
CA LEU A 607 -4.73 -21.59 8.61
C LEU A 607 -4.99 -23.01 9.16
N GLU A 608 -4.42 -24.03 8.52
CA GLU A 608 -4.55 -25.43 8.95
C GLU A 608 -3.94 -25.66 10.34
N THR A 609 -2.78 -25.07 10.61
CA THR A 609 -2.13 -25.15 11.93
C THR A 609 -2.98 -24.47 12.99
N LEU A 610 -3.59 -23.31 12.69
CA LEU A 610 -4.49 -22.65 13.63
C LEU A 610 -5.71 -23.52 13.91
N VAL A 611 -6.42 -23.94 12.87
CA VAL A 611 -7.65 -24.73 12.98
C VAL A 611 -7.39 -26.02 13.77
N SER A 612 -6.33 -26.76 13.45
CA SER A 612 -5.98 -28.00 14.15
C SER A 612 -5.69 -27.78 15.63
N ILE A 613 -4.99 -26.70 16.01
CA ILE A 613 -4.77 -26.35 17.42
C ILE A 613 -6.11 -26.05 18.12
N LEU A 614 -6.98 -25.26 17.49
CA LEU A 614 -8.26 -24.85 18.08
C LEU A 614 -9.22 -26.04 18.23
N GLN A 615 -9.35 -26.89 17.21
CA GLN A 615 -10.19 -28.09 17.25
C GLN A 615 -9.71 -29.07 18.32
N ARG A 616 -8.39 -29.32 18.39
CA ARG A 616 -7.80 -30.20 19.40
C ARG A 616 -8.17 -29.78 20.81
N ILE A 617 -8.17 -28.48 21.10
CA ILE A 617 -8.54 -27.96 22.42
C ILE A 617 -10.04 -28.13 22.71
N GLU A 618 -10.90 -28.01 21.70
CA GLU A 618 -12.33 -28.31 21.87
C GLU A 618 -12.56 -29.80 22.13
N THR A 619 -11.76 -30.70 21.55
CA THR A 619 -11.87 -32.15 21.77
C THR A 619 -11.20 -32.67 23.05
N GLU A 620 -10.11 -32.05 23.51
CA GLU A 620 -9.35 -32.48 24.69
C GLU A 620 -9.91 -31.89 26.00
N ARG A 621 -10.89 -30.97 25.94
CA ARG A 621 -11.65 -30.53 27.12
C ARG A 621 -12.81 -31.51 27.39
N PRO A 622 -12.78 -32.29 28.48
CA PRO A 622 -14.00 -32.97 28.94
C PRO A 622 -15.03 -31.92 29.36
N GLU A 623 -16.32 -32.22 29.18
CA GLU A 623 -17.50 -31.38 29.44
C GLU A 623 -17.66 -30.85 30.88
N THR A 624 -16.62 -30.83 31.72
CA THR A 624 -16.71 -30.41 33.13
C THR A 624 -16.62 -28.91 33.36
N GLU A 625 -16.44 -28.08 32.33
CA GLU A 625 -16.58 -26.61 32.42
C GLU A 625 -17.56 -26.12 31.34
N GLY A 626 -18.84 -26.09 31.68
CA GLY A 626 -19.91 -25.56 30.83
C GLY A 626 -19.74 -24.07 30.50
N PRO A 627 -20.49 -23.55 29.52
CA PRO A 627 -20.37 -22.18 29.03
C PRO A 627 -20.96 -21.23 30.08
N GLY A 628 -20.09 -20.64 30.91
CA GLY A 628 -20.48 -19.59 31.85
C GLY A 628 -20.20 -19.91 33.31
N SER A 629 -18.93 -20.09 33.68
CA SER A 629 -18.54 -19.95 35.09
C SER A 629 -17.49 -18.84 35.23
N PRO A 630 -17.71 -17.91 36.18
CA PRO A 630 -17.17 -16.55 36.20
C PRO A 630 -15.67 -16.43 36.51
#